data_AF-A0A2S4XQP9-F1
#
_entry.id   AF-A0A2S4XQP9-F1
#
_cell.length_a   1.000
_cell.length_b   1.000
_cell.length_c   1.000
_cell.angle_alpha   90.00
_cell.angle_beta   90.00
_cell.angle_gamma   90.00
#
_symmetry.space_group_name_H-M   'P 1'
#
loop_
_entity.id
_entity.type
_entity.pdbx_description
1 polymer ?
#
loop_
_entity_poly.entity_id
_entity_poly.type
_entity_poly.pdbx_seq_one_letter_code
_entity_poly.pdbx_strand_id
1 'polypeptide(L)'
;MLSNKYTKCRLGRSDLVALFSLAAGPISATNATVTTVHNSTRWSARSLEDLIRDITSAPGYDDRVRWDNLQYSAKDPAGELEVALDIRSRKISVDISGSNEILVRGQEARIELFLRNRGAEGPPVRDYGTLHELVMISMCMLMIVVPWKGNQQHAPTGTTAPTGSSKVDSWMVVVECCLAVAMLMLVPTFLYIRRAQLKVLEDIPAGSVWSRLTTTEKFSAVGIYATVLAGVAAAVSAVTDVL
;
A
#
# COMPACT_ATOMS: atom_id res chain seq x y z
N MET A 1 -19.96 -9.60 -19.36
CA MET A 1 -18.69 -10.00 -18.73
C MET A 1 -18.06 -8.75 -18.15
N LEU A 2 -17.76 -8.77 -16.85
CA LEU A 2 -17.13 -7.68 -16.11
C LEU A 2 -15.71 -8.11 -15.75
N SER A 3 -14.73 -7.24 -16.00
CA SER A 3 -13.31 -7.53 -15.77
C SER A 3 -12.65 -6.34 -15.10
N ASN A 4 -12.28 -6.50 -13.83
CA ASN A 4 -11.63 -5.47 -13.03
C ASN A 4 -10.23 -5.88 -12.61
N LYS A 5 -9.37 -4.89 -12.46
CA LYS A 5 -7.97 -5.06 -12.07
C LYS A 5 -7.72 -4.24 -10.82
N TYR A 6 -7.30 -4.91 -9.76
CA TYR A 6 -6.95 -4.31 -8.48
C TYR A 6 -5.45 -4.43 -8.25
N THR A 7 -4.86 -3.42 -7.63
CA THR A 7 -3.42 -3.37 -7.29
C THR A 7 -3.21 -3.07 -5.81
N LYS A 8 -1.96 -3.21 -5.34
CA LYS A 8 -1.54 -2.91 -3.95
C LYS A 8 -2.23 -3.72 -2.84
N CYS A 9 -2.91 -4.81 -3.20
CA CYS A 9 -3.57 -5.66 -2.23
C CYS A 9 -2.56 -6.41 -1.36
N ARG A 10 -2.88 -6.60 -0.08
CA ARG A 10 -2.15 -7.45 0.87
C ARG A 10 -3.11 -8.52 1.35
N LEU A 11 -2.88 -9.76 0.92
CA LEU A 11 -3.72 -10.91 1.27
C LEU A 11 -2.87 -11.96 1.96
N GLY A 12 -3.27 -12.30 3.19
CA GLY A 12 -2.79 -13.48 3.91
C GLY A 12 -3.62 -14.72 3.59
N ARG A 13 -3.27 -15.84 4.21
CA ARG A 13 -4.00 -17.11 4.08
C ARG A 13 -5.49 -16.98 4.40
N SER A 14 -5.83 -16.50 5.59
CA SER A 14 -7.22 -16.27 6.03
C SER A 14 -8.00 -15.34 5.10
N ASP A 15 -7.34 -14.33 4.54
CA ASP A 15 -7.96 -13.38 3.61
C ASP A 15 -8.26 -14.01 2.26
N LEU A 16 -7.37 -14.88 1.78
CA LEU A 16 -7.59 -15.65 0.54
C LEU A 16 -8.74 -16.64 0.72
N VAL A 17 -8.81 -17.35 1.85
CA VAL A 17 -9.94 -18.25 2.15
C VAL A 17 -11.25 -17.46 2.20
N ALA A 18 -11.26 -16.30 2.88
CA ALA A 18 -12.43 -15.45 2.93
C ALA A 18 -12.81 -14.89 1.55
N LEU A 19 -11.83 -14.49 0.74
CA LEU A 19 -12.05 -14.03 -0.64
C LEU A 19 -12.63 -15.14 -1.52
N PHE A 20 -12.14 -16.37 -1.42
CA PHE A 20 -12.63 -17.50 -2.20
C PHE A 20 -14.02 -17.93 -1.77
N SER A 21 -14.29 -17.96 -0.47
CA SER A 21 -15.65 -18.19 0.07
C SER A 21 -16.62 -17.10 -0.41
N LEU A 22 -16.20 -15.83 -0.36
CA LEU A 22 -16.98 -14.72 -0.87
C LEU A 22 -17.22 -14.85 -2.37
N ALA A 23 -16.18 -15.20 -3.13
CA ALA A 23 -16.23 -15.33 -4.59
C ALA A 23 -17.06 -16.52 -5.07
N ALA A 24 -17.10 -17.62 -4.30
CA ALA A 24 -18.03 -18.72 -4.52
C ALA A 24 -19.48 -18.24 -4.42
N GLY A 25 -19.81 -17.39 -3.43
CA GLY A 25 -21.15 -16.87 -3.24
C GLY A 25 -22.18 -18.01 -3.11
N PRO A 26 -23.21 -18.10 -3.99
CA PRO A 26 -24.18 -19.20 -3.99
C PRO A 26 -23.66 -20.48 -4.66
N ILE A 27 -22.49 -20.45 -5.31
CA ILE A 27 -21.94 -21.59 -6.05
C ILE A 27 -21.43 -22.64 -5.05
N SER A 28 -21.80 -23.90 -5.28
CA SER A 28 -21.29 -25.01 -4.49
C SER A 28 -19.76 -25.08 -4.53
N ALA A 29 -19.12 -25.30 -3.39
CA ALA A 29 -17.67 -25.46 -3.26
C ALA A 29 -17.12 -26.61 -4.13
N THR A 30 -17.95 -27.57 -4.53
CA THR A 30 -17.56 -28.66 -5.45
C THR A 30 -17.21 -28.17 -6.85
N ASN A 31 -17.73 -27.02 -7.25
CA ASN A 31 -17.55 -26.43 -8.58
C ASN A 31 -16.53 -25.28 -8.56
N ALA A 32 -15.81 -25.15 -7.44
CA ALA A 32 -14.68 -24.25 -7.29
C ALA A 32 -13.39 -25.02 -7.49
N THR A 33 -12.44 -24.38 -8.16
CA THR A 33 -11.09 -24.90 -8.39
C THR A 33 -10.08 -23.81 -8.13
N VAL A 34 -9.03 -24.17 -7.41
CA VAL A 34 -7.88 -23.32 -7.11
C VAL A 34 -6.69 -23.93 -7.81
N THR A 35 -6.02 -23.17 -8.67
CA THR A 35 -4.85 -23.64 -9.41
C THR A 35 -3.66 -22.72 -9.19
N THR A 36 -2.47 -23.28 -9.29
CA THR A 36 -1.22 -22.52 -9.22
C THR A 36 -0.14 -23.27 -9.99
N VAL A 37 0.96 -22.60 -10.33
CA VAL A 37 2.16 -23.28 -10.85
C VAL A 37 3.28 -23.10 -9.85
N HIS A 38 3.78 -24.19 -9.28
CA HIS A 38 4.86 -24.19 -8.31
C HIS A 38 5.97 -25.11 -8.81
N ASN A 39 7.20 -24.59 -8.87
CA ASN A 39 8.38 -25.31 -9.36
C ASN A 39 8.14 -25.96 -10.75
N SER A 40 7.58 -25.18 -11.69
CA SER A 40 7.19 -25.61 -13.05
C SER A 40 6.10 -26.71 -13.14
N THR A 41 5.53 -27.14 -12.02
CA THR A 41 4.41 -28.09 -11.97
C THR A 41 3.10 -27.34 -11.74
N ARG A 42 2.07 -27.66 -12.53
CA ARG A 42 0.73 -27.11 -12.33
C ARG A 42 -0.03 -27.93 -11.30
N TRP A 43 -0.50 -27.27 -10.25
CA TRP A 43 -1.27 -27.86 -9.18
C TRP A 43 -2.71 -27.34 -9.25
N SER A 44 -3.65 -28.20 -8.87
CA SER A 44 -5.08 -27.89 -8.86
C SER A 44 -5.75 -28.64 -7.71
N ALA A 45 -6.57 -27.94 -6.93
CA ALA A 45 -7.38 -28.54 -5.88
C ALA A 45 -8.74 -27.82 -5.77
N ARG A 46 -9.65 -28.36 -4.97
CA ARG A 46 -11.00 -27.76 -4.75
C ARG A 46 -10.99 -26.63 -3.74
N SER A 47 -10.02 -26.63 -2.83
CA SER A 47 -9.86 -25.61 -1.81
C SER A 47 -8.41 -25.13 -1.76
N LEU A 48 -8.20 -23.92 -1.21
CA LEU A 48 -6.86 -23.40 -0.99
C LEU A 48 -6.07 -24.26 0.00
N GLU A 49 -6.74 -24.82 1.01
CA GLU A 49 -6.08 -25.62 2.04
C GLU A 49 -5.59 -26.96 1.49
N ASP A 50 -6.40 -27.60 0.65
CA ASP A 50 -6.00 -28.81 -0.05
C ASP A 50 -4.85 -28.51 -1.01
N LEU A 51 -4.91 -27.40 -1.76
CA LEU A 51 -3.83 -26.99 -2.65
C LEU A 51 -2.51 -26.77 -1.91
N ILE A 52 -2.55 -26.10 -0.76
CA ILE A 52 -1.37 -25.89 0.10
C ILE A 52 -0.85 -27.23 0.61
N ARG A 53 -1.72 -28.13 1.06
CA ARG A 53 -1.34 -29.45 1.56
C ARG A 53 -0.68 -30.30 0.47
N ASP A 54 -1.24 -30.32 -0.72
CA ASP A 54 -0.73 -31.09 -1.85
C ASP A 54 0.65 -30.59 -2.28
N ILE A 55 0.85 -29.27 -2.35
CA ILE A 55 2.13 -28.67 -2.74
C ILE A 55 3.19 -28.85 -1.66
N THR A 56 2.84 -28.65 -0.38
CA THR A 56 3.81 -28.74 0.73
C THR A 56 4.17 -30.18 1.08
N SER A 57 3.33 -31.16 0.75
CA SER A 57 3.64 -32.59 0.89
C SER A 57 4.39 -33.18 -0.30
N ALA A 58 4.53 -32.44 -1.41
CA ALA A 58 5.20 -32.91 -2.61
C ALA A 58 6.72 -33.06 -2.41
N PRO A 59 7.34 -34.14 -2.93
CA PRO A 59 8.79 -34.25 -2.95
C PRO A 59 9.40 -33.14 -3.82
N GLY A 60 10.32 -32.36 -3.27
CA GLY A 60 10.91 -31.21 -3.97
C GLY A 60 10.16 -29.89 -3.80
N TYR A 61 9.31 -29.78 -2.78
CA TYR A 61 8.79 -28.50 -2.32
C TYR A 61 9.95 -27.57 -1.90
N ASP A 62 9.95 -26.34 -2.45
CA ASP A 62 10.91 -25.28 -2.13
C ASP A 62 10.15 -24.09 -1.56
N ASP A 63 10.40 -23.76 -0.30
CA ASP A 63 9.76 -22.68 0.44
C ASP A 63 10.21 -21.28 -0.03
N ARG A 64 11.30 -21.20 -0.79
CA ARG A 64 11.84 -19.95 -1.34
C ARG A 64 11.10 -19.50 -2.59
N VAL A 65 10.45 -20.44 -3.29
CA VAL A 65 9.65 -20.13 -4.48
C VAL A 65 8.40 -19.38 -4.05
N ARG A 66 8.24 -18.18 -4.59
CA ARG A 66 7.10 -17.32 -4.25
C ARG A 66 5.83 -17.83 -4.93
N TRP A 67 4.73 -17.71 -4.21
CA TRP A 67 3.39 -17.88 -4.77
C TRP A 67 3.01 -16.57 -5.47
N ASP A 68 2.93 -16.55 -6.79
CA ASP A 68 2.67 -15.32 -7.55
C ASP A 68 1.68 -15.47 -8.72
N ASN A 69 1.00 -16.61 -8.79
CA ASN A 69 0.19 -17.07 -9.91
C ASN A 69 -0.98 -17.95 -9.45
N LEU A 70 -1.64 -17.55 -8.36
CA LEU A 70 -2.77 -18.26 -7.79
C LEU A 70 -4.04 -17.90 -8.57
N GLN A 71 -4.71 -18.90 -9.12
CA GLN A 71 -5.94 -18.72 -9.88
C GLN A 71 -7.09 -19.41 -9.17
N TYR A 72 -8.24 -18.75 -9.12
CA TYR A 72 -9.48 -19.29 -8.60
C TYR A 72 -10.54 -19.26 -9.69
N SER A 73 -11.30 -20.33 -9.84
CA SER A 73 -12.43 -20.37 -10.76
C SER A 73 -13.58 -21.11 -10.09
N ALA A 74 -14.74 -20.46 -10.01
CA ALA A 74 -15.99 -21.06 -9.57
C ALA A 74 -17.04 -20.85 -10.64
N LYS A 75 -17.68 -21.94 -11.05
CA LYS A 75 -18.69 -21.93 -12.10
C LYS A 75 -19.97 -22.59 -11.62
N ASP A 76 -21.08 -21.87 -11.73
CA ASP A 76 -22.40 -22.43 -11.51
C ASP A 76 -22.77 -23.38 -12.66
N PRO A 77 -23.21 -24.62 -12.39
CA PRO A 77 -23.63 -25.57 -13.43
C PRO A 77 -24.79 -25.05 -14.29
N ALA A 78 -25.65 -24.17 -13.76
CA ALA A 78 -26.71 -23.53 -14.55
C ALA A 78 -26.20 -22.38 -15.44
N GLY A 79 -24.93 -21.97 -15.29
CA GLY A 79 -24.32 -20.88 -16.05
C GLY A 79 -24.80 -19.49 -15.63
N GLU A 80 -25.48 -19.37 -14.49
CA GLU A 80 -25.99 -18.08 -14.01
C GLU A 80 -24.87 -17.16 -13.52
N LEU A 81 -23.79 -17.74 -13.01
CA LEU A 81 -22.64 -17.03 -12.48
C LEU A 81 -21.35 -17.84 -12.66
N GLU A 82 -20.31 -17.19 -13.15
CA GLU A 82 -18.95 -17.69 -13.26
C GLU A 82 -18.00 -16.59 -12.76
N VAL A 83 -17.19 -16.93 -11.76
CA VAL A 83 -16.23 -16.04 -11.13
C VAL A 83 -14.83 -16.62 -11.32
N ALA A 84 -13.95 -15.85 -11.94
CA ALA A 84 -12.54 -16.17 -12.09
C ALA A 84 -11.69 -15.07 -11.43
N LEU A 85 -10.71 -15.47 -10.63
CA LEU A 85 -9.73 -14.58 -10.01
C LEU A 85 -8.32 -15.01 -10.44
N ASP A 86 -7.53 -14.08 -10.97
CA ASP A 86 -6.08 -14.25 -11.18
C ASP A 86 -5.34 -13.39 -10.15
N ILE A 87 -4.81 -14.04 -9.11
CA ILE A 87 -4.13 -13.42 -7.98
C ILE A 87 -2.63 -13.55 -8.20
N ARG A 88 -2.01 -12.40 -8.46
CA ARG A 88 -0.55 -12.26 -8.54
C ARG A 88 -0.01 -11.46 -7.38
N SER A 89 1.30 -11.50 -7.19
CA SER A 89 2.01 -10.83 -6.09
C SER A 89 1.67 -9.33 -5.91
N ARG A 90 1.28 -8.62 -6.98
CA ARG A 90 0.96 -7.18 -6.95
C ARG A 90 -0.40 -6.81 -7.52
N LYS A 91 -1.10 -7.75 -8.13
CA LYS A 91 -2.29 -7.49 -8.94
C LYS A 91 -3.29 -8.62 -8.76
N ILE A 92 -4.55 -8.26 -8.63
CA ILE A 92 -5.68 -9.20 -8.63
C ILE A 92 -6.55 -8.83 -9.81
N SER A 93 -6.75 -9.77 -10.72
CA SER A 93 -7.71 -9.67 -11.81
C SER A 93 -8.98 -10.41 -11.39
N VAL A 94 -10.12 -9.76 -11.50
CA VAL A 94 -11.44 -10.30 -11.15
C VAL A 94 -12.27 -10.29 -12.41
N ASP A 95 -12.65 -11.47 -12.89
CA ASP A 95 -13.48 -11.66 -14.07
C ASP A 95 -14.78 -12.33 -13.63
N ILE A 96 -15.90 -11.67 -13.85
CA ILE A 96 -17.23 -12.17 -13.48
C ILE A 96 -18.11 -12.17 -14.72
N SER A 97 -18.72 -13.32 -14.99
CA SER A 97 -19.64 -13.53 -16.11
C SER A 97 -20.84 -14.35 -15.66
N GLY A 98 -21.90 -14.38 -16.45
CA GLY A 98 -23.14 -15.03 -16.08
C GLY A 98 -24.32 -14.54 -16.90
N SER A 99 -25.41 -15.30 -16.90
CA SER A 99 -26.66 -14.92 -17.56
C SER A 99 -27.48 -13.92 -16.75
N ASN A 100 -27.32 -13.90 -15.42
CA ASN A 100 -28.06 -13.02 -14.51
C ASN A 100 -27.22 -11.78 -14.14
N GLU A 101 -27.52 -10.64 -14.78
CA GLU A 101 -26.78 -9.40 -14.57
C GLU A 101 -26.83 -8.89 -13.11
N ILE A 102 -27.94 -9.09 -12.41
CA ILE A 102 -28.10 -8.64 -11.02
C ILE A 102 -27.14 -9.41 -10.11
N LEU A 103 -27.03 -10.73 -10.28
CA LEU A 103 -26.10 -11.56 -9.54
C LEU A 103 -24.65 -11.20 -9.85
N VAL A 104 -24.33 -11.01 -11.14
CA VAL A 104 -22.98 -10.64 -11.60
C VAL A 104 -22.53 -9.31 -10.99
N ARG A 105 -23.35 -8.25 -11.07
CA ARG A 105 -23.03 -6.93 -10.48
C ARG A 105 -22.99 -6.97 -8.95
N GLY A 106 -23.90 -7.71 -8.32
CA GLY A 106 -23.91 -7.87 -6.87
C GLY A 106 -22.66 -8.57 -6.34
N GLN A 107 -22.19 -9.59 -7.06
CA GLN A 107 -20.99 -10.34 -6.72
C GLN A 107 -19.72 -9.51 -6.94
N GLU A 108 -19.66 -8.75 -8.03
CA GLU A 108 -18.60 -7.79 -8.30
C GLU A 108 -18.46 -6.77 -7.18
N ALA A 109 -19.56 -6.13 -6.77
CA ALA A 109 -19.55 -5.12 -5.72
C ALA A 109 -19.07 -5.68 -4.37
N ARG A 110 -19.42 -6.93 -4.03
CA ARG A 110 -18.96 -7.60 -2.81
C ARG A 110 -17.46 -7.86 -2.84
N ILE A 111 -16.95 -8.40 -3.95
CA ILE A 111 -15.52 -8.66 -4.12
C ILE A 111 -14.74 -7.34 -4.12
N GLU A 112 -15.23 -6.31 -4.81
CA GLU A 112 -14.63 -4.99 -4.82
C GLU A 112 -14.54 -4.41 -3.40
N LEU A 113 -15.66 -4.43 -2.65
CA LEU A 113 -15.70 -3.91 -1.28
C LEU A 113 -14.72 -4.66 -0.37
N PHE A 114 -14.66 -5.99 -0.50
CA PHE A 114 -13.71 -6.81 0.25
C PHE A 114 -12.26 -6.41 -0.06
N LEU A 115 -11.91 -6.30 -1.34
CA LEU A 115 -10.56 -5.95 -1.76
C LEU A 115 -10.19 -4.52 -1.33
N ARG A 116 -11.10 -3.54 -1.47
CA ARG A 116 -10.90 -2.17 -0.99
C ARG A 116 -10.68 -2.11 0.52
N ASN A 117 -11.44 -2.88 1.30
CA ASN A 117 -11.25 -2.99 2.75
C ASN A 117 -9.87 -3.56 3.13
N ARG A 118 -9.21 -4.29 2.23
CA ARG A 118 -7.83 -4.78 2.40
C ARG A 118 -6.77 -3.87 1.75
N GLY A 119 -7.15 -2.64 1.39
CA GLY A 119 -6.26 -1.64 0.82
C GLY A 119 -5.95 -1.86 -0.67
N ALA A 120 -6.74 -2.68 -1.37
CA ALA A 120 -6.61 -2.79 -2.82
C ALA A 120 -7.11 -1.50 -3.47
N GLU A 121 -6.33 -1.00 -4.43
CA GLU A 121 -6.75 0.09 -5.29
C GLU A 121 -7.35 -0.49 -6.56
N GLY A 122 -8.61 -0.14 -6.84
CA GLY A 122 -9.30 -0.52 -8.06
C GLY A 122 -8.74 0.17 -9.32
N PRO A 123 -9.35 -0.05 -10.49
CA PRO A 123 -9.03 0.73 -11.67
C PRO A 123 -9.16 2.21 -11.32
N PRO A 124 -8.23 3.07 -11.79
CA PRO A 124 -8.13 4.44 -11.33
C PRO A 124 -9.45 5.17 -11.61
N VAL A 125 -10.25 5.41 -10.57
CA VAL A 125 -11.02 6.65 -10.52
C VAL A 125 -9.94 7.72 -10.41
N ARG A 126 -9.91 8.59 -11.42
CA ARG A 126 -8.84 9.55 -11.72
C ARG A 126 -8.58 10.50 -10.53
N ASP A 127 -7.85 10.04 -9.53
CA ASP A 127 -7.43 10.81 -8.36
C ASP A 127 -6.00 10.44 -7.93
N TYR A 128 -5.07 10.65 -8.86
CA TYR A 128 -3.62 10.55 -8.62
C TYR A 128 -2.91 11.91 -8.78
N GLY A 129 -3.58 13.02 -8.46
CA GLY A 129 -2.96 14.35 -8.45
C GLY A 129 -2.33 14.67 -7.10
N THR A 130 -3.15 14.66 -6.04
CA THR A 130 -2.84 15.44 -4.83
C THR A 130 -1.59 15.05 -4.06
N LEU A 131 -1.29 13.75 -3.87
CA LEU A 131 -0.16 13.35 -3.03
C LEU A 131 1.18 13.36 -3.78
N HIS A 132 1.20 12.93 -5.05
CA HIS A 132 2.40 13.06 -5.88
C HIS A 132 2.70 14.53 -6.17
N GLU A 133 1.68 15.35 -6.40
CA GLU A 133 1.81 16.81 -6.49
C GLU A 133 2.33 17.40 -5.18
N LEU A 134 1.82 17.00 -4.01
CA LEU A 134 2.33 17.47 -2.71
C LEU A 134 3.80 17.11 -2.49
N VAL A 135 4.23 15.90 -2.86
CA VAL A 135 5.64 15.48 -2.74
C VAL A 135 6.52 16.26 -3.72
N MET A 136 6.07 16.48 -4.96
CA MET A 136 6.76 17.30 -5.95
C MET A 136 6.86 18.77 -5.52
N ILE A 137 5.76 19.35 -5.05
CA ILE A 137 5.69 20.72 -4.53
C ILE A 137 6.64 20.87 -3.34
N SER A 138 6.64 19.90 -2.42
CA SER A 138 7.58 19.85 -1.30
C SER A 138 9.03 19.83 -1.79
N MET A 139 9.38 18.93 -2.70
CA MET A 139 10.74 18.81 -3.22
C MET A 139 11.19 20.08 -3.97
N CYS A 140 10.29 20.72 -4.73
CA CYS A 140 10.55 22.00 -5.39
C CYS A 140 10.81 23.13 -4.38
N MET A 141 10.04 23.20 -3.29
CA MET A 141 10.28 24.20 -2.24
C MET A 141 11.64 24.02 -1.56
N LEU A 142 12.09 22.77 -1.35
CA LEU A 142 13.41 22.46 -0.79
C LEU A 142 14.55 22.93 -1.73
N MET A 143 14.39 22.72 -3.04
CA MET A 143 15.38 23.12 -4.05
C MET A 143 15.53 24.64 -4.20
N ILE A 144 14.51 25.43 -3.87
CA ILE A 144 14.57 26.91 -3.95
C ILE A 144 15.29 27.51 -2.73
N VAL A 145 15.15 26.90 -1.55
CA VAL A 145 15.69 27.43 -0.29
C VAL A 145 17.21 27.23 -0.13
N VAL A 146 17.74 26.08 -0.56
CA VAL A 146 19.16 25.71 -0.41
C VAL A 146 20.13 26.67 -1.14
N PRO A 147 19.93 27.05 -2.41
CA PRO A 147 20.85 27.95 -3.11
C PRO A 147 20.79 29.40 -2.60
N TRP A 148 19.71 29.82 -1.94
CA TRP A 148 19.60 31.19 -1.41
C TRP A 148 20.61 31.45 -0.28
N LYS A 149 20.83 30.49 0.61
CA LYS A 149 21.84 30.61 1.69
C LYS A 149 23.28 30.62 1.17
N GLY A 150 23.56 29.88 0.09
CA GLY A 150 24.90 29.84 -0.53
C GLY A 150 25.31 31.17 -1.16
N ASN A 151 24.37 31.94 -1.72
CA ASN A 151 24.66 33.21 -2.38
C ASN A 151 24.81 34.41 -1.42
N GLN A 152 24.36 34.32 -0.16
CA GLN A 152 24.54 35.42 0.80
C GLN A 152 25.95 35.48 1.42
N GLN A 153 26.72 34.40 1.35
CA GLN A 153 28.07 34.34 1.92
C GLN A 153 29.15 35.03 1.05
N HIS A 154 28.77 35.64 -0.09
CA HIS A 154 29.70 36.34 -0.98
C HIS A 154 29.50 37.86 -1.05
N ALA A 155 28.81 38.48 -0.08
CA ALA A 155 28.75 39.94 0.02
C ALA A 155 30.12 40.52 0.46
N PRO A 156 30.73 41.43 -0.33
CA PRO A 156 32.05 41.98 -0.04
C PRO A 156 32.03 42.81 1.25
N THR A 157 33.06 42.61 2.07
CA THR A 157 33.20 43.01 3.48
C THR A 157 33.41 44.51 3.69
N GLY A 158 32.48 45.36 3.22
CA GLY A 158 32.69 46.79 3.38
C GLY A 158 31.55 47.70 2.98
N THR A 159 30.37 47.60 3.60
CA THR A 159 29.55 48.79 3.94
C THR A 159 28.36 48.41 4.84
N THR A 160 28.21 49.16 5.93
CA THR A 160 27.02 49.40 6.78
C THR A 160 25.89 48.35 6.80
N ALA A 161 25.71 47.77 7.99
CA ALA A 161 24.71 46.78 8.37
C ALA A 161 23.27 47.11 7.93
N PRO A 162 22.57 46.17 7.24
CA PRO A 162 21.12 46.14 7.20
C PRO A 162 20.60 45.36 8.43
N THR A 163 20.23 46.07 9.50
CA THR A 163 19.55 45.55 10.71
C THR A 163 18.08 45.17 10.45
N GLY A 164 17.82 44.42 9.38
CA GLY A 164 16.45 44.14 8.92
C GLY A 164 16.15 42.72 8.43
N SER A 165 17.10 41.77 8.47
CA SER A 165 16.88 40.43 7.88
C SER A 165 16.50 39.30 8.86
N SER A 166 16.59 39.52 10.17
CA SER A 166 16.52 38.41 11.15
C SER A 166 15.19 37.64 11.15
N LYS A 167 14.07 38.32 10.86
CA LYS A 167 12.75 37.67 10.83
C LYS A 167 12.56 36.79 9.61
N VAL A 168 13.17 37.14 8.48
CA VAL A 168 13.03 36.39 7.21
C VAL A 168 13.85 35.10 7.26
N ASP A 169 15.04 35.16 7.86
CA ASP A 169 15.91 33.98 7.98
C ASP A 169 15.35 32.92 8.95
N SER A 170 14.58 33.36 9.96
CA SER A 170 14.04 32.48 11.00
C SER A 170 12.84 31.64 10.53
N TRP A 171 11.91 32.21 9.74
CA TRP A 171 10.77 31.43 9.22
C TRP A 171 11.20 30.39 8.17
N MET A 172 12.27 30.66 7.40
CA MET A 172 12.78 29.70 6.42
C MET A 172 13.31 28.43 7.10
N VAL A 173 13.94 28.54 8.27
CA VAL A 173 14.39 27.38 9.06
C VAL A 173 13.21 26.54 9.55
N VAL A 174 12.12 27.18 9.99
CA VAL A 174 10.91 26.48 10.43
C VAL A 174 10.28 25.70 9.26
N VAL A 175 10.19 26.31 8.08
CA VAL A 175 9.65 25.65 6.88
C VAL A 175 10.53 24.48 6.44
N GLU A 176 11.85 24.63 6.45
CA GLU A 176 12.81 23.57 6.10
C GLU A 176 12.70 22.37 7.06
N CYS A 177 12.61 22.62 8.37
CA CYS A 177 12.36 21.59 9.37
C CYS A 177 11.02 20.87 9.13
N CYS A 178 9.92 21.61 8.95
CA CYS A 178 8.60 21.02 8.67
C CYS A 178 8.60 20.14 7.41
N LEU A 179 9.33 20.55 6.37
CA LEU A 179 9.42 19.84 5.10
C LEU A 179 10.24 18.55 5.22
N ALA A 180 11.40 18.62 5.90
CA ALA A 180 12.23 17.45 6.17
C ALA A 180 11.47 16.39 6.98
N VAL A 181 10.70 16.85 7.96
CA VAL A 181 9.79 16.02 8.77
C VAL A 181 8.71 15.37 7.91
N ALA A 182 8.05 16.13 7.04
CA ALA A 182 7.01 15.61 6.15
C ALA A 182 7.57 14.52 5.24
N MET A 183 8.77 14.74 4.67
CA MET A 183 9.47 13.74 3.86
C MET A 183 9.85 12.49 4.65
N LEU A 184 10.35 12.65 5.88
CA LEU A 184 10.75 11.53 6.74
C LEU A 184 9.56 10.67 7.19
N MET A 185 8.34 11.23 7.24
CA MET A 185 7.10 10.50 7.47
C MET A 185 6.53 9.88 6.18
N LEU A 186 6.52 10.63 5.07
CA LEU A 186 5.90 10.20 3.81
C LEU A 186 6.67 9.06 3.13
N VAL A 187 8.01 9.12 3.11
CA VAL A 187 8.85 8.12 2.43
C VAL A 187 8.68 6.70 3.00
N PRO A 188 8.84 6.45 4.31
CA PRO A 188 8.66 5.10 4.86
C PRO A 188 7.20 4.64 4.75
N THR A 189 6.23 5.54 4.92
CA THR A 189 4.81 5.22 4.72
C THR A 189 4.55 4.78 3.28
N PHE A 190 5.14 5.47 2.30
CA PHE A 190 5.04 5.14 0.88
C PHE A 190 5.75 3.83 0.53
N LEU A 191 6.95 3.61 1.08
CA LEU A 191 7.68 2.35 0.90
C LEU A 191 6.94 1.17 1.55
N TYR A 192 6.28 1.39 2.69
CA TYR A 192 5.48 0.39 3.38
C TYR A 192 4.20 0.06 2.61
N ILE A 193 3.48 1.07 2.12
CA ILE A 193 2.27 0.90 1.28
C ILE A 193 2.62 0.18 -0.04
N ARG A 194 3.80 0.42 -0.60
CA ARG A 194 4.27 -0.27 -1.81
C ARG A 194 4.62 -1.75 -1.61
N ARG A 195 4.64 -2.27 -0.38
CA ARG A 195 4.80 -3.71 -0.11
C ARG A 195 3.47 -4.44 -0.30
N ALA A 196 2.99 -4.50 -1.54
CA ALA A 196 2.02 -5.52 -1.94
C ALA A 196 2.65 -6.89 -1.65
N GLN A 197 1.98 -7.68 -0.81
CA GLN A 197 2.46 -8.98 -0.38
C GLN A 197 1.30 -9.97 -0.44
N LEU A 198 1.44 -10.96 -1.30
CA LEU A 198 0.65 -12.18 -1.26
C LEU A 198 1.39 -13.17 -0.36
N LYS A 199 0.77 -13.56 0.76
CA LYS A 199 1.30 -14.55 1.67
C LYS A 199 0.30 -15.70 1.79
N VAL A 200 0.56 -16.78 1.07
CA VAL A 200 -0.37 -17.93 1.01
C VAL A 200 -0.26 -18.82 2.26
N LEU A 201 0.92 -18.91 2.85
CA LEU A 201 1.20 -19.78 4.00
C LEU A 201 1.03 -19.09 5.36
N GLU A 202 1.10 -17.77 5.38
CA GLU A 202 1.05 -16.97 6.60
C GLU A 202 -0.21 -16.11 6.63
N ASP A 203 -0.73 -15.90 7.83
CA ASP A 203 -1.74 -14.88 8.06
C ASP A 203 -1.10 -13.49 8.15
N ILE A 204 -1.71 -12.54 7.46
CA ILE A 204 -1.38 -11.13 7.63
C ILE A 204 -2.32 -10.60 8.71
N PRO A 205 -1.83 -10.06 9.83
CA PRO A 205 -2.70 -9.52 10.87
C PRO A 205 -3.62 -8.46 10.28
N ALA A 206 -4.93 -8.66 10.41
CA ALA A 206 -5.94 -7.70 10.01
C ALA A 206 -5.92 -6.50 10.97
N GLY A 207 -6.14 -5.29 10.44
CA GLY A 207 -6.18 -4.05 11.25
C GLY A 207 -5.53 -2.84 10.59
N SER A 208 -5.51 -1.70 11.29
CA SER A 208 -4.90 -0.46 10.81
C SER A 208 -3.39 -0.63 10.63
N VAL A 209 -2.76 0.21 9.81
CA VAL A 209 -1.29 0.23 9.66
C VAL A 209 -0.61 0.30 11.04
N TRP A 210 -1.19 1.10 11.95
CA TRP A 210 -0.73 1.23 13.32
C TRP A 210 -0.77 -0.07 14.11
N SER A 211 -1.86 -0.85 14.05
CA SER A 211 -1.97 -2.09 14.84
C SER A 211 -0.93 -3.13 14.43
N ARG A 212 -0.51 -3.10 13.16
CA ARG A 212 0.43 -4.05 12.54
C ARG A 212 1.91 -3.72 12.74
N LEU A 213 2.25 -2.50 13.18
CA LEU A 213 3.62 -2.17 13.53
C LEU A 213 4.04 -3.00 14.76
N THR A 214 5.23 -3.58 14.72
CA THR A 214 5.88 -4.18 15.89
C THR A 214 5.99 -3.14 17.00
N THR A 215 6.11 -3.56 18.26
CA THR A 215 6.22 -2.63 19.38
C THR A 215 7.40 -1.67 19.20
N THR A 216 8.52 -2.18 18.68
CA THR A 216 9.69 -1.40 18.26
C THR A 216 9.39 -0.40 17.15
N GLU A 217 8.65 -0.79 16.11
CA GLU A 217 8.24 0.13 15.05
C GLU A 217 7.27 1.20 15.56
N LYS A 218 6.36 0.86 16.48
CA LYS A 218 5.46 1.81 17.14
C LYS A 218 6.26 2.83 17.95
N PHE A 219 7.21 2.38 18.77
CA PHE A 219 8.09 3.28 19.52
C PHE A 219 8.91 4.16 18.60
N SER A 220 9.40 3.63 17.47
CA SER A 220 10.12 4.44 16.49
C SER A 220 9.22 5.50 15.84
N ALA A 221 7.98 5.17 15.50
CA ALA A 221 7.02 6.11 14.91
C ALA A 221 6.62 7.21 15.92
N VAL A 222 6.37 6.84 17.18
CA VAL A 222 6.13 7.81 18.26
C VAL A 222 7.38 8.66 18.50
N GLY A 223 8.56 8.05 18.52
CA GLY A 223 9.84 8.72 18.71
C GLY A 223 10.10 9.75 17.62
N ILE A 224 9.90 9.39 16.35
CA ILE A 224 9.97 10.32 15.22
C ILE A 224 8.99 11.48 15.46
N TYR A 225 7.74 11.21 15.82
CA TYR A 225 6.74 12.25 16.10
C TYR A 225 7.17 13.20 17.24
N ALA A 226 7.77 12.65 18.30
CA ALA A 226 8.28 13.43 19.43
C ALA A 226 9.49 14.29 19.05
N THR A 227 10.44 13.73 18.29
CA THR A 227 11.61 14.48 17.78
C THR A 227 11.19 15.59 16.85
N VAL A 228 10.19 15.35 16.01
CA VAL A 228 9.56 16.35 15.13
C VAL A 228 8.98 17.49 15.96
N LEU A 229 8.14 17.18 16.96
CA LEU A 229 7.52 18.17 17.83
C LEU A 229 8.58 18.97 18.61
N ALA A 230 9.61 18.29 19.12
CA ALA A 230 10.72 18.92 19.81
C ALA A 230 11.52 19.85 18.89
N GLY A 231 11.75 19.44 17.64
CA GLY A 231 12.41 20.27 16.62
C GLY A 231 11.61 21.53 16.29
N VAL A 232 10.28 21.41 16.14
CA VAL A 232 9.39 22.57 15.95
C VAL A 232 9.41 23.48 17.17
N ALA A 233 9.33 22.92 18.38
CA ALA A 233 9.38 23.69 19.62
C ALA A 233 10.71 24.44 19.80
N ALA A 234 11.84 23.79 19.50
CA ALA A 234 13.16 24.40 19.55
C ALA A 234 13.30 25.54 18.52
N ALA A 235 12.79 25.35 17.30
CA ALA A 235 12.80 26.38 16.28
C ALA A 235 11.94 27.59 16.70
N VAL A 236 10.73 27.37 17.22
CA VAL A 236 9.87 28.44 17.74
C VAL A 236 10.52 29.17 18.91
N SER A 237 11.13 28.43 19.84
CA SER A 237 11.86 29.02 20.98
C SER A 237 13.01 29.91 20.51
N ALA A 238 13.77 29.47 19.51
CA ALA A 238 14.86 30.26 18.94
C ALA A 238 14.34 31.54 18.25
N VAL A 239 13.15 31.51 17.64
CA VAL A 239 12.52 32.71 17.05
C VAL A 239 12.09 33.69 18.15
N THR A 240 11.51 33.19 19.24
CA THR A 240 11.02 34.04 20.34
C THR A 240 12.14 34.68 21.14
N ASP A 241 13.32 34.06 21.23
CA ASP A 241 14.46 34.60 21.98
C ASP A 241 15.21 35.72 21.22
N VAL A 242 14.97 35.84 19.91
CA VAL A 242 15.58 36.86 19.03
C VAL A 242 14.66 38.08 18.81
N LEU A 243 13.40 37.99 19.23
CA LEU A 243 12.38 39.06 19.14
C LEU A 243 12.36 39.92 20.40
#